data_AF-A0A229R6X4-F1
#
_entry.id   AF-A0A229R6X4-F1
#
_cell.length_a   1.000
_cell.length_b   1.000
_cell.length_c   1.000
_cell.angle_alpha   90.00
_cell.angle_beta   90.00
_cell.angle_gamma   90.00
#
_symmetry.space_group_name_H-M   'P 1'
#
loop_
_entity.id
_entity.type
_entity.pdbx_description
1 polymer ?
#
loop_
_entity_poly.entity_id
_entity_poly.type
_entity_poly.pdbx_seq_one_letter_code
_entity_poly.pdbx_strand_id
1 'polypeptide(L)'
;MSVEYTETPHGEHDPDGRGYYGPYGGRFMPEALIGVVDEVAAEYDKARTDPDFIAEFRRLLRDYAGRPSLLTEAKRFGEHAGGARIFLKR
;
A
#
# COMPACT_ATOMS: atom_id res chain seq x y z
N MET A 1 8.03 9.74 -14.38
CA MET A 1 6.68 9.72 -13.77
C MET A 1 6.84 9.62 -12.27
N SER A 2 6.88 10.76 -11.60
CA SER A 2 6.63 10.88 -10.17
C SER A 2 5.17 10.51 -9.94
N VAL A 3 4.92 9.44 -9.17
CA VAL A 3 3.58 9.18 -8.66
C VAL A 3 3.39 10.16 -7.52
N GLU A 4 2.65 11.24 -7.77
CA GLU A 4 2.17 12.10 -6.69
C GLU A 4 1.13 11.30 -5.91
N TYR A 5 1.48 10.91 -4.69
CA TYR A 5 0.54 10.32 -3.75
C TYR A 5 -0.28 11.48 -3.19
N THR A 6 -1.43 11.75 -3.79
CA THR A 6 -2.39 12.71 -3.25
C THR A 6 -2.90 12.16 -1.94
N GLU A 7 -2.66 12.88 -0.84
CA GLU A 7 -3.20 12.56 0.47
C GLU A 7 -4.73 12.47 0.38
N THR A 8 -5.27 11.27 0.53
CA THR A 8 -6.70 11.10 0.71
C THR A 8 -6.92 10.78 2.20
N PRO A 9 -7.69 11.58 2.95
CA PRO A 9 -8.31 11.07 4.19
C PRO A 9 -9.17 9.85 3.83
N HIS A 10 -9.55 9.02 4.82
CA HIS A 10 -10.10 7.69 4.56
C HIS A 10 -10.99 7.62 3.31
N GLY A 11 -10.48 6.93 2.28
CA GLY A 11 -11.08 6.92 0.96
C GLY A 11 -12.31 6.04 0.90
N GLU A 12 -13.04 6.08 -0.21
CA GLU A 12 -14.16 5.15 -0.48
C GLU A 12 -13.75 3.66 -0.34
N HIS A 13 -12.46 3.37 -0.53
CA HIS A 13 -11.90 2.04 -0.46
C HIS A 13 -11.21 1.71 0.87
N ASP A 14 -11.34 2.56 1.88
CA ASP A 14 -10.78 2.32 3.21
C ASP A 14 -11.79 1.59 4.12
N PRO A 15 -11.31 0.92 5.19
CA PRO A 15 -12.19 0.26 6.12
C PRO A 15 -12.91 1.29 7.00
N ASP A 16 -14.03 0.89 7.60
CA ASP A 16 -14.65 1.69 8.65
C ASP A 16 -13.74 1.79 9.90
N GLY A 17 -14.09 2.66 10.85
CA GLY A 17 -13.31 2.83 12.09
C GLY A 17 -13.22 1.58 12.98
N ARG A 18 -13.92 0.50 12.64
CA ARG A 18 -13.81 -0.80 13.32
C ARG A 18 -12.89 -1.77 12.57
N GLY A 19 -12.42 -1.40 11.38
CA GLY A 19 -11.54 -2.19 10.52
C GLY A 19 -12.27 -3.04 9.48
N TYR A 20 -13.55 -2.77 9.20
CA TYR A 20 -14.34 -3.54 8.24
C TYR A 20 -14.39 -2.90 6.85
N TYR A 21 -14.17 -3.72 5.83
CA TYR A 21 -14.50 -3.46 4.43
C TYR A 21 -15.84 -4.11 4.09
N GLY A 22 -16.93 -3.36 4.27
CA GLY A 22 -18.28 -3.94 4.18
C GLY A 22 -18.45 -5.08 5.20
N PRO A 23 -18.79 -6.32 4.79
CA PRO A 23 -18.98 -7.43 5.72
C PRO A 23 -17.67 -8.14 6.11
N TYR A 24 -16.51 -7.74 5.60
CA TYR A 24 -15.22 -8.44 5.80
C TYR A 24 -14.23 -7.61 6.61
N GLY A 25 -13.29 -8.26 7.30
CA GLY A 25 -12.26 -7.60 8.10
C GLY A 25 -12.63 -7.54 9.58
N GLY A 26 -12.37 -6.42 10.24
CA GLY A 26 -12.57 -6.25 11.68
C GLY A 26 -11.40 -6.76 12.52
N ARG A 27 -11.59 -6.75 13.83
CA ARG A 27 -10.55 -7.07 14.83
C ARG A 27 -10.97 -8.29 15.66
N PHE A 28 -10.65 -9.47 15.17
CA PHE A 28 -10.90 -10.75 15.85
C PHE A 28 -9.63 -11.26 16.53
N MET A 29 -9.30 -10.69 17.68
CA MET A 29 -8.07 -10.97 18.42
C MET A 29 -8.33 -11.05 19.94
N PRO A 30 -7.43 -11.66 20.73
CA PRO A 30 -7.53 -11.66 22.19
C PRO A 30 -7.47 -10.24 22.77
N GLU A 31 -8.19 -10.02 23.88
CA GLU A 31 -8.24 -8.74 24.61
C GLU A 31 -6.85 -8.18 24.93
N ALA A 32 -5.91 -9.05 25.30
CA ALA A 32 -4.54 -8.67 25.64
C ALA A 32 -3.79 -7.96 24.50
N LEU A 33 -4.25 -8.06 23.24
CA LEU A 33 -3.65 -7.41 22.08
C LEU A 33 -4.33 -6.10 21.68
N ILE A 34 -5.52 -5.79 22.21
CA ILE A 34 -6.30 -4.63 21.76
C ILE A 34 -5.50 -3.33 21.98
N GLY A 35 -4.97 -3.12 23.19
CA GLY A 35 -4.27 -1.89 23.53
C GLY A 35 -3.04 -1.62 22.67
N VAL A 36 -2.22 -2.64 22.40
CA VAL A 36 -1.01 -2.49 21.57
C VAL A 36 -1.36 -2.28 20.09
N VAL A 37 -2.43 -2.90 19.60
CA VAL A 37 -2.88 -2.70 18.21
C VAL A 37 -3.47 -1.30 18.03
N ASP A 38 -4.22 -0.79 19.01
CA ASP A 38 -4.74 0.57 19.00
C ASP A 38 -3.61 1.62 18.99
N GLU A 39 -2.54 1.39 19.76
CA GLU A 39 -1.34 2.25 19.74
C GLU A 39 -0.70 2.28 18.35
N VAL A 40 -0.49 1.12 17.73
CA VAL A 40 0.07 1.03 16.38
C VAL A 40 -0.82 1.71 15.34
N ALA A 41 -2.14 1.56 15.44
CA ALA A 41 -3.08 2.24 14.54
C ALA A 41 -2.98 3.77 14.67
N ALA A 42 -2.91 4.28 15.91
CA ALA A 42 -2.76 5.71 16.16
C ALA A 42 -1.43 6.27 15.64
N GLU A 43 -0.32 5.54 15.81
CA GLU A 43 0.98 5.96 15.27
C GLU A 43 1.03 5.87 13.75
N TYR A 44 0.37 4.87 13.15
CA TYR A 44 0.22 4.80 11.69
C TYR A 44 -0.53 6.01 11.13
N ASP A 45 -1.64 6.42 11.76
CA ASP A 45 -2.41 7.59 11.33
C ASP A 45 -1.62 8.88 11.37
N LYS A 46 -0.70 9.02 12.33
CA LYS A 46 0.24 10.15 12.39
C LYS A 46 1.30 10.04 11.28
N ALA A 47 1.98 8.89 11.19
CA ALA A 47 3.10 8.68 10.29
C ALA A 47 2.70 8.77 8.81
N ARG A 48 1.47 8.34 8.46
CA ARG A 48 1.00 8.33 7.06
C ARG A 48 0.79 9.73 6.48
N THR A 49 0.69 10.77 7.31
CA THR A 49 0.59 12.19 6.91
C THR A 49 1.82 13.00 7.32
N ASP A 50 2.81 12.38 7.95
CA ASP A 50 4.04 13.06 8.37
C ASP A 50 4.99 13.20 7.16
N PRO A 51 5.29 14.43 6.70
CA PRO A 51 6.16 14.65 5.55
C PRO A 51 7.59 14.11 5.76
N ASP A 52 8.12 14.14 6.99
CA ASP A 52 9.48 13.68 7.28
C ASP A 52 9.55 12.15 7.20
N PHE A 53 8.58 11.46 7.80
CA PHE A 53 8.46 10.00 7.68
C PHE A 53 8.32 9.57 6.23
N ILE A 54 7.44 10.22 5.47
CA ILE A 54 7.22 9.93 4.06
C ILE A 54 8.49 10.18 3.23
N ALA A 55 9.22 11.26 3.51
CA ALA A 55 10.46 11.61 2.82
C ALA A 55 11.54 10.55 3.05
N GLU A 56 11.74 10.13 4.30
CA GLU A 56 12.68 9.06 4.64
C GLU A 56 12.27 7.73 4.02
N PHE A 57 11.01 7.33 4.14
CA PHE A 57 10.49 6.10 3.56
C PHE A 57 10.72 6.06 2.05
N ARG A 58 10.42 7.17 1.33
CA ARG A 58 10.67 7.29 -0.11
C ARG A 58 12.16 7.22 -0.45
N ARG A 59 13.02 7.82 0.37
CA ARG A 59 14.48 7.75 0.19
C ARG A 59 14.96 6.31 0.30
N LEU A 60 14.55 5.59 1.33
CA LEU A 60 14.90 4.17 1.52
C LEU A 60 14.36 3.30 0.38
N LEU A 61 13.12 3.53 -0.07
CA LEU A 61 12.57 2.78 -1.19
C LEU A 61 13.41 2.94 -2.47
N ARG A 62 13.90 4.15 -2.77
CA ARG A 62 14.74 4.39 -3.94
C ARG A 62 16.15 3.87 -3.76
N ASP A 63 16.81 4.29 -2.68
CA ASP A 63 18.26 4.20 -2.55
C ASP A 63 18.70 2.84 -1.98
N TYR A 64 17.81 2.16 -1.24
CA TYR A 64 18.08 0.87 -0.61
C TYR A 64 17.27 -0.28 -1.24
N ALA A 65 15.95 -0.10 -1.38
CA ALA A 65 15.07 -1.16 -1.88
C ALA A 65 14.96 -1.24 -3.42
N GLY A 66 15.60 -0.32 -4.16
CA GLY A 66 15.66 -0.35 -5.63
C GLY A 66 14.33 -0.02 -6.33
N ARG A 67 13.50 0.85 -5.76
CA ARG A 67 12.23 1.30 -6.35
C ARG A 67 12.43 2.56 -7.22
N PRO A 68 11.59 2.78 -8.26
CA PRO A 68 10.47 1.95 -8.69
C PRO A 68 10.93 0.69 -9.43
N SER A 69 10.21 -0.41 -9.24
CA SER A 69 10.47 -1.61 -10.04
C SER A 69 10.05 -1.42 -11.49
N LEU A 70 10.79 -2.07 -12.38
CA LEU A 70 10.58 -2.00 -13.83
C LEU A 70 9.22 -2.55 -14.25
N LEU A 71 8.68 -1.98 -15.32
CA LEU A 71 7.53 -2.52 -16.04
C LEU A 71 8.04 -3.10 -17.35
N THR A 72 7.92 -4.42 -17.56
CA THR A 72 8.49 -5.10 -18.73
C THR A 72 7.38 -5.70 -19.59
N GLU A 73 7.35 -5.36 -20.88
CA GLU A 73 6.42 -5.98 -21.83
C GLU A 73 6.87 -7.41 -22.16
N ALA A 74 6.02 -8.39 -21.88
CA ALA A 74 6.27 -9.81 -22.13
C ALA A 74 5.70 -10.24 -23.49
N LYS A 75 6.33 -9.78 -24.59
CA LYS A 75 5.84 -9.98 -25.97
C LYS A 75 5.55 -11.45 -26.31
N ARG A 76 6.49 -12.35 -26.00
CA ARG A 76 6.35 -13.80 -26.23
C ARG A 76 5.17 -14.40 -25.48
N PHE A 77 4.89 -13.90 -24.28
CA PHE A 77 3.72 -14.36 -23.52
C PHE A 77 2.43 -13.79 -24.11
N GLY A 78 2.46 -12.54 -24.58
CA GLY A 78 1.35 -11.93 -25.33
C GLY A 78 0.93 -12.74 -26.56
N GLU A 79 1.89 -13.31 -27.30
CA GLU A 79 1.62 -14.23 -28.43
C GLU A 79 0.81 -15.46 -27.98
N HIS A 80 1.08 -15.99 -26.78
CA HIS A 80 0.36 -17.13 -26.21
C HIS A 80 -0.97 -16.71 -25.53
N ALA A 81 -1.14 -15.43 -25.21
CA ALA A 81 -2.32 -14.86 -24.56
C ALA A 81 -3.30 -14.21 -25.57
N GLY A 82 -3.37 -14.76 -26.79
CA GLY A 82 -4.32 -14.28 -27.82
C GLY A 82 -3.98 -12.90 -28.39
N GLY A 83 -2.72 -12.47 -28.32
CA GLY A 83 -2.26 -11.18 -28.86
C GLY A 83 -2.42 -10.00 -27.91
N ALA A 84 -2.81 -10.22 -26.65
CA ALA A 84 -2.85 -9.16 -25.64
C ALA A 84 -1.44 -8.62 -25.32
N ARG A 85 -1.35 -7.32 -25.03
CA ARG A 85 -0.11 -6.71 -24.52
C ARG A 85 0.02 -6.97 -23.03
N ILE A 86 0.93 -7.86 -22.66
CA ILE A 86 1.14 -8.23 -21.26
C ILE A 86 2.34 -7.46 -20.71
N PHE A 87 2.13 -6.76 -19.59
CA PHE A 87 3.19 -6.07 -18.86
C PHE A 87 3.38 -6.70 -17.49
N LEU A 88 4.61 -7.04 -17.16
CA LEU A 88 4.99 -7.60 -15.87
C LEU A 88 5.51 -6.49 -14.97
N LYS A 89 4.85 -6.30 -13.82
CA LYS A 89 5.38 -5.48 -12.74
C LYS A 89 6.41 -6.31 -11.97
N ARG A 90 7.68 -5.93 -12.09
CA ARG A 90 8.81 -6.66 -11.49
C ARG A 90 8.93 -6.41 -9.99
#